data_AF-A0A6A7LFW8-F1
#
_entry.id   AF-A0A6A7LFW8-F1
#
_cell.length_a   1.000
_cell.length_b   1.000
_cell.length_c   1.000
_cell.angle_alpha   90.00
_cell.angle_beta   90.00
_cell.angle_gamma   90.00
#
_symmetry.space_group_name_H-M   'P 1'
#
loop_
_entity.id
_entity.type
_entity.pdbx_description
1 polymer ?
#
loop_
_entity_poly.entity_id
_entity_poly.type
_entity_poly.pdbx_seq_one_letter_code
_entity_poly.pdbx_strand_id
1 'polypeptide(L)'
;MVLGNVMGERRNNYDSALKSVLGLDPEEAQLYLLVVYSGKMTVSKIAQACNWTNAKAKLYSNMLMEKGMFIEIGEDKFESLHPRFALSNRYRKKCIELGMKYGRNDQVDSLATYLERHYDLARTK
;
A
#
# COMPACT_ATOMS: atom_id res chain seq x y z
N MET A 1 -22.87 -3.80 -22.75
CA MET A 1 -22.71 -3.01 -21.50
C MET A 1 -22.11 -3.93 -20.43
N VAL A 2 -20.82 -4.28 -20.51
CA VAL A 2 -20.18 -5.29 -19.62
C VAL A 2 -18.89 -4.79 -18.96
N LEU A 3 -18.38 -3.62 -19.36
CA LEU A 3 -17.12 -3.07 -18.83
C LEU A 3 -17.27 -2.40 -17.45
N GLY A 4 -18.49 -2.01 -17.06
CA GLY A 4 -18.74 -1.35 -15.77
C GLY A 4 -18.68 -2.27 -14.55
N ASN A 5 -19.05 -3.55 -14.70
CA ASN A 5 -19.16 -4.49 -13.58
C ASN A 5 -17.80 -5.08 -13.17
N VAL A 6 -16.94 -5.36 -14.17
CA VAL A 6 -15.62 -5.99 -13.96
C VAL A 6 -14.62 -5.03 -13.28
N MET A 7 -14.80 -3.71 -13.41
CA MET A 7 -13.97 -2.74 -12.68
C MET A 7 -14.41 -2.56 -11.23
N GLY A 8 -15.72 -2.66 -10.94
CA GLY A 8 -16.27 -2.61 -9.58
C GLY A 8 -15.80 -3.80 -8.73
N GLU A 9 -15.86 -5.01 -9.29
CA GLU A 9 -15.39 -6.23 -8.61
C GLU A 9 -13.88 -6.21 -8.35
N ARG A 10 -13.08 -5.76 -9.32
CA ARG A 10 -11.61 -5.62 -9.14
C ARG A 10 -11.25 -4.64 -8.04
N ARG A 11 -11.96 -3.51 -7.95
CA ARG A 11 -11.72 -2.49 -6.92
C ARG A 11 -12.06 -3.02 -5.51
N ASN A 12 -13.16 -3.75 -5.37
CA ASN A 12 -13.55 -4.39 -4.11
C ASN A 12 -12.56 -5.47 -3.67
N ASN A 13 -12.04 -6.26 -4.61
CA ASN A 13 -11.04 -7.28 -4.32
C ASN A 13 -9.73 -6.66 -3.80
N TYR A 14 -9.28 -5.54 -4.36
CA TYR A 14 -8.06 -4.85 -3.91
C TYR A 14 -8.20 -4.21 -2.52
N ASP A 15 -9.36 -3.62 -2.22
CA ASP A 15 -9.66 -3.09 -0.89
C ASP A 15 -9.68 -4.21 0.16
N SER A 16 -10.28 -5.35 -0.18
CA SER A 16 -10.27 -6.55 0.70
C SER A 16 -8.88 -7.12 0.93
N ALA A 17 -8.00 -7.11 -0.09
CA ALA A 17 -6.64 -7.60 0.03
C ALA A 17 -5.80 -6.72 0.98
N LEU A 18 -5.90 -5.39 0.86
CA LEU A 18 -5.19 -4.46 1.75
C LEU A 18 -5.67 -4.58 3.20
N LYS A 19 -6.99 -4.61 3.42
CA LYS A 19 -7.56 -4.59 4.77
C LYS A 19 -7.54 -5.96 5.45
N SER A 20 -8.10 -6.97 4.80
CA SER A 20 -8.32 -8.28 5.41
C SER A 20 -7.11 -9.20 5.28
N VAL A 21 -6.46 -9.23 4.11
CA VAL A 21 -5.35 -10.17 3.84
C VAL A 21 -4.01 -9.63 4.37
N LEU A 22 -3.78 -8.32 4.23
CA LEU A 22 -2.52 -7.68 4.64
C LEU A 22 -2.61 -7.02 6.03
N GLY A 23 -3.82 -6.89 6.57
CA GLY A 23 -4.05 -6.34 7.91
C GLY A 23 -3.63 -4.89 8.01
N LEU A 24 -3.91 -4.10 6.98
CA LEU A 24 -3.81 -2.64 7.02
C LEU A 24 -5.14 -2.06 7.49
N ASP A 25 -5.10 -1.06 8.35
CA ASP A 25 -6.29 -0.27 8.63
C ASP A 25 -6.67 0.61 7.41
N PRO A 26 -7.87 1.22 7.38
CA PRO A 26 -8.32 2.01 6.24
C PRO A 26 -7.38 3.17 5.87
N GLU A 27 -6.83 3.88 6.86
CA GLU A 27 -5.90 4.99 6.66
C GLU A 27 -4.53 4.51 6.17
N GLU A 28 -4.02 3.40 6.68
CA GLU A 28 -2.80 2.75 6.18
C GLU A 28 -2.95 2.33 4.72
N ALA A 29 -4.09 1.69 4.38
CA ALA A 29 -4.39 1.27 3.01
C ALA A 29 -4.51 2.48 2.06
N GLN A 30 -5.20 3.54 2.51
CA GLN A 30 -5.32 4.79 1.76
C GLN A 30 -3.95 5.41 1.51
N LEU A 31 -3.11 5.53 2.55
CA LEU A 31 -1.80 6.16 2.44
C LEU A 31 -0.85 5.33 1.56
N TYR A 32 -0.85 4.01 1.72
CA TYR A 32 -0.03 3.12 0.89
C TYR A 32 -0.33 3.31 -0.60
N LEU A 33 -1.62 3.29 -0.96
CA LEU A 33 -2.06 3.50 -2.34
C LEU A 33 -1.68 4.89 -2.84
N LEU A 34 -1.89 5.94 -2.05
CA LEU A 34 -1.54 7.32 -2.41
C LEU A 34 -0.06 7.43 -2.82
N VAL A 35 0.85 6.88 -2.01
CA VAL A 35 2.29 6.95 -2.27
C VAL A 35 2.69 6.05 -3.44
N VAL A 36 2.08 4.87 -3.62
CA VAL A 36 2.31 4.03 -4.82
C VAL A 36 1.93 4.78 -6.10
N TYR A 37 0.82 5.51 -6.12
CA TYR A 37 0.38 6.26 -7.29
C TYR A 37 1.14 7.57 -7.52
N SER A 38 1.66 8.19 -6.46
CA SER A 38 2.25 9.54 -6.51
C SER A 38 3.78 9.53 -6.44
N GLY A 39 4.39 8.39 -6.11
CA GLY A 39 5.83 8.28 -5.86
C GLY A 39 6.21 8.87 -4.51
N LYS A 40 7.47 9.26 -4.36
CA LYS A 40 7.99 9.86 -3.12
C LYS A 40 7.20 11.09 -2.66
N MET A 41 6.78 11.11 -1.40
CA MET A 41 6.00 12.21 -0.81
C MET A 41 6.59 12.68 0.51
N THR A 42 6.50 13.98 0.79
CA THR A 42 6.80 14.54 2.11
C THR A 42 5.61 14.41 3.04
N VAL A 43 5.82 14.44 4.36
CA VAL A 43 4.76 14.49 5.38
C VAL A 43 3.74 15.59 5.07
N SER A 44 4.20 16.78 4.67
CA SER A 44 3.31 17.90 4.32
C SER A 44 2.41 17.61 3.12
N LYS A 45 2.93 16.98 2.07
CA LYS A 45 2.15 16.59 0.89
C LYS A 45 1.15 15.48 1.21
N ILE A 46 1.56 14.52 2.05
CA ILE A 46 0.66 13.46 2.55
C ILE A 46 -0.46 14.08 3.37
N ALA A 47 -0.14 14.95 4.33
CA ALA A 47 -1.09 15.63 5.17
C ALA A 47 -2.12 16.41 4.34
N GLN A 48 -1.67 17.15 3.32
CA GLN A 48 -2.56 17.86 2.41
C GLN A 48 -3.45 16.91 1.60
N ALA A 49 -2.88 15.85 1.01
CA ALA A 49 -3.62 14.92 0.16
C ALA A 49 -4.66 14.09 0.94
N CYS A 50 -4.35 13.73 2.19
CA CYS A 50 -5.26 12.96 3.05
C CYS A 50 -6.15 13.83 3.95
N ASN A 51 -6.03 15.15 3.89
CA ASN A 51 -6.67 16.09 4.83
C ASN A 51 -6.38 15.73 6.31
N TRP A 52 -5.10 15.50 6.62
CA TRP A 52 -4.59 15.15 7.94
C TRP A 52 -3.68 16.24 8.51
N THR A 53 -3.36 16.14 9.80
CA THR A 53 -2.25 16.90 10.38
C THR A 53 -0.91 16.28 9.97
N ASN A 54 0.17 17.08 9.97
CA ASN A 54 1.53 16.56 9.75
C ASN A 54 1.89 15.45 10.74
N ALA A 55 1.47 15.57 12.00
CA ALA A 55 1.70 14.54 13.02
C ALA A 55 1.02 13.21 12.65
N LYS A 56 -0.24 13.24 12.21
CA LYS A 56 -0.95 12.03 11.75
C LYS A 56 -0.28 11.45 10.48
N ALA A 57 0.07 12.29 9.51
CA ALA A 57 0.77 11.84 8.31
C ALA A 57 2.11 11.16 8.61
N LYS A 58 2.90 11.71 9.53
CA LYS A 58 4.17 11.10 9.97
C LYS A 58 3.94 9.79 10.72
N LEU A 59 2.96 9.75 11.64
CA LEU A 59 2.59 8.54 12.37
C LEU A 59 2.26 7.37 11.42
N TYR A 60 1.33 7.58 10.49
CA TYR A 60 0.92 6.53 9.55
C TYR A 60 2.03 6.14 8.56
N SER A 61 2.90 7.09 8.19
CA SER A 61 4.08 6.77 7.37
C SER A 61 5.04 5.84 8.11
N ASN A 62 5.28 6.09 9.40
CA ASN A 62 6.13 5.24 10.24
C ASN A 62 5.50 3.86 10.47
N MET A 63 4.19 3.77 10.70
CA MET A 63 3.49 2.48 10.83
C MET A 63 3.64 1.62 9.56
N LEU A 64 3.53 2.25 8.37
CA LEU A 64 3.77 1.56 7.10
C LEU A 64 5.23 1.16 6.91
N MET A 65 6.20 1.89 7.47
CA MET A 65 7.61 1.47 7.50
C MET A 65 7.81 0.24 8.37
N GLU A 66 7.27 0.20 9.59
CA GLU A 66 7.36 -0.95 10.50
C GLU A 66 6.77 -2.23 9.84
N LYS A 67 5.68 -2.04 9.10
CA LYS A 67 5.04 -3.09 8.30
C LYS A 67 5.86 -3.52 7.07
N GLY A 68 6.94 -2.82 6.74
CA GLY A 68 7.81 -3.11 5.59
C GLY A 68 7.17 -2.71 4.26
N MET A 69 6.33 -1.68 4.27
CA MET A 69 5.66 -1.16 3.08
C MET A 69 6.34 0.09 2.55
N PHE A 70 6.85 0.95 3.44
CA PHE A 70 7.53 2.22 3.13
C PHE A 70 9.00 2.21 3.56
N ILE A 71 9.74 3.18 3.02
CA ILE A 71 11.06 3.62 3.47
C ILE A 71 11.08 5.14 3.61
N GLU A 72 11.88 5.66 4.52
CA GLU A 72 12.23 7.07 4.59
C GLU A 72 13.49 7.32 3.74
N ILE A 73 13.41 8.24 2.79
CA ILE A 73 14.49 8.55 1.83
C ILE A 73 15.13 9.92 2.08
N GLY A 74 14.78 10.54 3.20
CA GLY A 74 15.18 11.87 3.64
C GLY A 74 14.23 12.35 4.72
N GLU A 75 14.59 13.41 5.44
CA GLU A 75 13.80 13.91 6.56
C GLU A 75 12.33 14.15 6.16
N ASP A 76 11.43 13.43 6.83
CA ASP A 76 9.98 13.53 6.61
C ASP A 76 9.56 13.28 5.15
N LYS A 77 10.30 12.43 4.45
CA LYS A 77 10.04 12.07 3.05
C LYS A 77 10.06 10.56 2.87
N PHE A 78 8.91 10.04 2.45
CA PHE A 78 8.65 8.61 2.36
C PHE A 78 8.42 8.17 0.93
N GLU A 79 8.74 6.91 0.68
CA GLU A 79 8.49 6.21 -0.57
C GLU A 79 8.03 4.78 -0.28
N SER A 80 7.15 4.24 -1.13
CA SER A 80 6.77 2.84 -1.05
C SER A 80 7.90 1.94 -1.56
N LEU A 81 8.11 0.80 -0.90
CA LEU A 81 8.84 -0.30 -1.52
C LEU A 81 8.09 -0.81 -2.76
N HIS A 82 8.83 -1.44 -3.67
CA HIS A 82 8.25 -2.03 -4.88
C HIS A 82 7.07 -2.95 -4.52
N PRO A 83 5.87 -2.79 -5.12
CA PRO A 83 4.65 -3.46 -4.67
C PRO A 83 4.78 -4.98 -4.53
N ARG A 84 5.47 -5.65 -5.46
CA ARG A 84 5.70 -7.11 -5.38
C ARG A 84 6.45 -7.55 -4.13
N PHE A 85 7.41 -6.76 -3.68
CA PHE A 85 8.14 -7.06 -2.45
C PHE A 85 7.35 -6.63 -1.22
N ALA A 86 6.80 -5.42 -1.23
CA ALA A 86 6.02 -4.87 -0.10
C ALA A 86 4.86 -5.79 0.28
N LEU A 87 4.02 -6.14 -0.69
CA LEU A 87 2.80 -6.93 -0.46
C LEU A 87 3.12 -8.38 -0.07
N SER A 88 4.08 -9.02 -0.75
CA SER A 88 4.52 -10.38 -0.40
C SER A 88 5.12 -10.44 1.01
N ASN A 89 5.98 -9.48 1.37
CA ASN A 89 6.60 -9.43 2.69
C ASN A 89 5.60 -9.13 3.79
N ARG A 90 4.66 -8.21 3.56
CA ARG A 90 3.60 -7.92 4.52
C ARG A 90 2.69 -9.13 4.71
N TYR A 91 2.30 -9.81 3.63
CA TYR A 91 1.50 -11.02 3.74
C TYR A 91 2.23 -12.13 4.52
N ARG A 92 3.53 -12.31 4.28
CA ARG A 92 4.36 -13.24 5.07
C ARG A 92 4.36 -12.87 6.55
N LYS A 93 4.58 -11.61 6.90
CA LYS A 93 4.50 -11.13 8.30
C LYS A 93 3.11 -11.40 8.89
N LYS A 94 2.03 -11.13 8.14
CA LYS A 94 0.66 -11.37 8.58
C LYS A 94 0.35 -12.85 8.82
N CYS A 95 0.88 -13.75 7.98
CA CYS A 95 0.76 -15.19 8.21
C CYS A 95 1.43 -15.60 9.53
N ILE A 96 2.63 -15.06 9.81
CA ILE A 96 3.36 -15.32 11.06
C ILE A 96 2.57 -14.79 12.27
N GLU A 97 2.04 -13.57 12.20
CA GLU A 97 1.20 -12.95 13.24
C GLU A 97 -0.03 -13.80 13.59
N LEU A 98 -0.59 -14.51 12.60
CA LEU A 98 -1.77 -15.36 12.74
C LEU A 98 -1.44 -16.84 13.00
N GLY A 99 -0.16 -17.22 13.10
CA GLY A 99 0.25 -18.62 13.25
C GLY A 99 -0.06 -19.50 12.02
N MET A 100 -0.25 -18.90 10.85
CA MET A 100 -0.56 -19.61 9.60
C MET A 100 0.71 -19.88 8.78
N LYS A 101 0.70 -20.99 8.04
CA LYS A 101 1.78 -21.29 7.08
C LYS A 101 1.72 -20.31 5.91
N TYR A 102 2.84 -19.62 5.64
CA TYR A 102 2.99 -18.78 4.45
C TYR A 102 2.88 -19.63 3.17
N GLY A 103 2.13 -19.13 2.19
CA GLY A 103 1.93 -19.76 0.89
C GLY A 103 1.59 -18.73 -0.18
N ARG A 104 1.33 -19.19 -1.41
CA ARG A 104 0.86 -18.32 -2.50
C ARG A 104 -0.54 -17.79 -2.17
N ASN A 105 -0.79 -16.52 -2.48
CA ASN A 105 -2.12 -15.90 -2.35
C ASN A 105 -2.42 -15.08 -3.60
N ASP A 106 -3.36 -15.57 -4.41
CA ASP A 106 -3.66 -14.97 -5.72
C ASP A 106 -4.22 -13.54 -5.62
N GLN A 107 -4.88 -13.17 -4.52
CA GLN A 107 -5.35 -11.80 -4.31
C GLN A 107 -4.17 -10.85 -4.09
N VAL A 108 -3.20 -11.25 -3.27
CA VAL A 108 -1.96 -10.50 -3.01
C VAL A 108 -1.14 -10.38 -4.29
N ASP A 109 -0.98 -11.47 -5.03
CA ASP A 109 -0.21 -11.50 -6.27
C ASP A 109 -0.84 -10.62 -7.36
N SER A 110 -2.16 -10.71 -7.53
CA SER A 110 -2.90 -9.90 -8.51
C SER A 110 -2.84 -8.41 -8.18
N LEU A 111 -2.99 -8.05 -6.90
CA LEU A 111 -2.86 -6.67 -6.44
C LEU A 111 -1.43 -6.15 -6.68
N ALA A 112 -0.42 -6.97 -6.39
CA ALA A 112 0.98 -6.58 -6.57
C ALA A 112 1.32 -6.28 -8.03
N THR A 113 0.91 -7.15 -8.96
CA THR A 113 1.10 -6.91 -10.40
C THR A 113 0.30 -5.70 -10.89
N TYR A 114 -0.89 -5.47 -10.34
CA TYR A 114 -1.67 -4.29 -10.69
C TYR A 114 -0.96 -2.99 -10.24
N LEU A 115 -0.48 -2.95 -9.00
CA LEU A 115 0.17 -1.77 -8.42
C LEU A 115 1.58 -1.53 -8.97
N GLU A 116 2.30 -2.57 -9.39
CA GLU A 116 3.63 -2.47 -10.03
C GLU A 116 3.63 -1.47 -11.19
N ARG A 117 2.64 -1.56 -12.08
CA ARG A 117 2.52 -0.64 -13.23
C ARG A 117 2.42 0.83 -12.80
N HIS A 118 1.70 1.09 -11.72
CA HIS A 118 1.50 2.45 -11.21
C HIS A 118 2.74 2.96 -10.50
N TYR A 119 3.40 2.08 -9.74
CA TYR A 119 4.67 2.37 -9.09
C TYR A 119 5.74 2.78 -10.12
N ASP A 120 5.87 2.04 -11.22
CA ASP A 120 6.83 2.34 -12.27
C ASP A 120 6.52 3.67 -12.97
N LEU A 121 5.24 3.95 -13.24
CA LEU A 121 4.80 5.21 -13.84
C LEU A 121 5.05 6.42 -12.92
N ALA A 122 4.93 6.26 -11.61
CA ALA A 122 5.17 7.33 -10.66
C ALA A 122 6.66 7.70 -10.53
N ARG A 123 7.56 6.78 -10.89
CA ARG A 123 9.02 6.95 -10.78
C ARG A 123 9.70 7.41 -12.08
N THR A 124 8.97 7.41 -13.19
CA THR A 124 9.45 7.84 -14.50
C THR A 124 9.16 9.32 -14.79
N LYS A 125 8.64 10.07 -13.81
CA LYS A 125 8.30 11.50 -13.89
C LYS A 125 9.11 12.36 -12.93
#